data_AF-A0A7R9Y094-F1
#
_entry.id   AF-A0A7R9Y094-F1
#
_cell.length_a   1.000
_cell.length_b   1.000
_cell.length_c   1.000
_cell.angle_alpha   90.00
_cell.angle_beta   90.00
_cell.angle_gamma   90.00
#
_symmetry.space_group_name_H-M   'P 1'
#
loop_
_entity.id
_entity.type
_entity.pdbx_description
1 polymer ?
#
loop_
_entity_poly.entity_id
_entity_poly.type
_entity_poly.pdbx_seq_one_letter_code
_entity_poly.pdbx_strand_id
1 'polypeptide(L)'
;EAEAEASSALELELEPEAKPAEAKPKPPTGAELPTPRALRGLREGDVELSFLGTGSSAPAKYRNVSGIFLDVPSRGCMFLDAGEGTFGQLNRLYGAAGADARLRRLKMIWISHVHADHHVGVPTLLAERRARMIASGIENPPPLVVVGPPALRRYLLAYEQVQPLCYHFVACHEVREDRWAAAAADAEPSPPRESEEDRQQREDLERSQAERLEELKAEKESTKRKLLALEKEKAILREKLSGKPPAAPERAAAAA
;
A
#
# COMPACT_ATOMS: atom_id res chain seq x y z
N GLU A 1 -15.49 34.15 53.60
CA GLU A 1 -14.32 34.44 54.45
C GLU A 1 -13.95 33.13 55.14
N ALA A 2 -12.78 32.51 54.99
CA ALA A 2 -11.48 33.02 54.58
C ALA A 2 -10.71 31.95 53.77
N GLU A 3 -9.90 32.45 52.85
CA GLU A 3 -8.81 31.75 52.16
C GLU A 3 -7.67 31.43 53.14
N ALA A 4 -6.93 30.35 52.89
CA ALA A 4 -5.47 30.34 52.95
C ALA A 4 -4.92 29.00 52.40
N GLU A 5 -4.37 29.10 51.19
CA GLU A 5 -3.10 28.54 50.72
C GLU A 5 -2.53 27.25 51.34
N ALA A 6 -2.36 26.25 50.47
CA ALA A 6 -1.18 25.40 50.50
C ALA A 6 -0.75 25.09 49.05
N SER A 7 0.05 26.00 48.49
CA SER A 7 0.85 25.76 47.29
C SER A 7 1.99 24.82 47.66
N SER A 8 2.06 23.66 47.03
CA SER A 8 3.25 22.82 47.02
C SER A 8 3.53 22.44 45.58
N ALA A 9 4.58 23.07 45.05
CA ALA A 9 5.12 22.81 43.72
C ALA A 9 5.62 21.37 43.65
N LEU A 10 4.98 20.57 42.80
CA LEU A 10 5.54 19.32 42.29
C LEU A 10 6.31 19.67 41.02
N GLU A 11 7.61 19.89 41.18
CA GLU A 11 8.56 19.89 40.06
C GLU A 11 8.51 18.50 39.40
N LEU A 12 7.91 18.44 38.21
CA LEU A 12 8.01 17.29 37.32
C LEU A 12 9.42 17.29 36.74
N GLU A 13 10.31 16.49 37.33
CA GLU A 13 11.59 16.17 36.72
C GLU A 13 11.34 15.53 35.35
N LEU A 14 11.71 16.27 34.30
CA LEU A 14 11.74 15.76 32.92
C LEU A 14 12.86 14.71 32.82
N GLU A 15 12.47 13.44 32.80
CA GLU A 15 13.34 12.32 32.44
C GLU A 15 14.03 12.61 31.08
N PRO A 16 15.35 12.38 30.96
CA PRO A 16 16.09 12.67 29.74
C PRO A 16 15.62 11.81 28.56
N GLU A 17 15.58 12.41 27.37
CA GLU A 17 15.15 11.78 26.13
C GLU A 17 15.75 10.39 25.94
N ALA A 18 14.86 9.39 25.83
CA ALA A 18 15.23 8.02 25.53
C ALA A 18 15.98 7.96 24.18
N LYS A 19 17.21 7.45 24.22
CA LYS A 19 18.03 7.18 23.02
C LYS A 19 17.20 6.41 21.98
N PRO A 20 17.35 6.72 20.67
CA PRO A 20 16.64 6.00 19.63
C PRO A 20 16.96 4.51 19.77
N ALA A 21 15.93 3.71 20.05
CA ALA A 21 16.08 2.28 20.19
C ALA A 21 16.70 1.73 18.91
N GLU A 22 17.88 1.12 19.03
CA GLU A 22 18.47 0.34 17.95
C GLU A 22 17.40 -0.59 17.39
N ALA A 23 17.16 -0.50 16.08
CA ALA A 23 16.20 -1.33 15.40
C ALA A 23 16.58 -2.80 15.64
N LYS A 24 15.83 -3.48 16.53
CA LYS A 24 16.01 -4.90 16.78
C LYS A 24 15.94 -5.63 15.43
N PRO A 25 16.91 -6.51 15.10
CA PRO A 25 16.87 -7.24 13.86
C PRO A 25 15.53 -7.98 13.76
N LYS A 26 14.85 -7.79 12.64
CA LYS A 26 13.59 -8.48 12.30
C LYS A 26 13.82 -9.98 12.58
N PRO A 27 12.96 -10.65 13.37
CA PRO A 27 13.14 -12.07 13.65
C PRO A 27 13.29 -12.81 12.33
N PRO A 28 14.17 -13.83 12.25
CA PRO A 28 14.38 -14.59 11.02
C PRO A 28 13.02 -15.05 10.54
N THR A 29 12.62 -14.51 9.40
CA THR A 29 11.38 -14.92 8.74
C THR A 29 11.52 -16.39 8.41
N GLY A 30 10.45 -17.16 8.61
CA GLY A 30 10.47 -18.62 8.55
C GLY A 30 11.23 -19.16 7.34
N ALA A 31 11.82 -20.35 7.51
CA ALA A 31 12.66 -21.07 6.54
C ALA A 31 12.48 -20.56 5.10
N GLU A 32 13.56 -20.09 4.46
CA GLU A 32 13.54 -19.70 3.05
C GLU A 32 13.00 -20.86 2.21
N LEU A 33 11.70 -20.84 1.94
CA LEU A 33 11.05 -21.81 1.11
C LEU A 33 11.39 -21.45 -0.35
N PRO A 34 11.82 -22.42 -1.16
CA PRO A 34 12.11 -22.14 -2.56
C PRO A 34 10.86 -21.64 -3.26
N THR A 35 10.99 -20.57 -4.05
CA THR A 35 9.87 -20.01 -4.82
C THR A 35 9.25 -21.09 -5.71
N PRO A 36 7.94 -21.40 -5.53
CA PRO A 36 7.22 -22.38 -6.34
C PRO A 36 7.36 -22.08 -7.84
N ARG A 37 7.43 -23.12 -8.67
CA ARG A 37 7.60 -22.98 -10.14
C ARG A 37 6.57 -22.02 -10.76
N ALA A 38 5.33 -22.04 -10.27
CA ALA A 38 4.25 -21.18 -10.72
C ALA A 38 4.51 -19.68 -10.49
N LEU A 39 5.37 -19.32 -9.52
CA LEU A 39 5.64 -17.93 -9.14
C LEU A 39 6.97 -17.39 -9.71
N ARG A 40 7.79 -18.23 -10.36
CA ARG A 40 9.13 -17.83 -10.85
C ARG A 40 9.12 -16.80 -11.96
N GLY A 41 8.02 -16.66 -12.69
CA GLY A 41 7.86 -15.68 -13.78
C GLY A 41 7.18 -14.39 -13.34
N LEU A 42 6.78 -14.28 -12.07
CA LEU A 42 6.10 -13.08 -11.57
C LEU A 42 7.10 -11.93 -11.43
N ARG A 43 6.65 -10.74 -11.80
CA ARG A 43 7.39 -9.49 -11.73
C ARG A 43 6.67 -8.53 -10.80
N GLU A 44 7.43 -7.59 -10.25
CA GLU A 44 6.84 -6.44 -9.58
C GLU A 44 5.91 -5.70 -10.56
N GLY A 45 4.64 -5.53 -10.17
CA GLY A 45 3.60 -4.96 -11.04
C GLY A 45 2.58 -5.97 -11.60
N ASP A 46 2.82 -7.27 -11.47
CA ASP A 46 1.82 -8.29 -11.81
C ASP A 46 0.64 -8.28 -10.81
N VAL A 47 -0.48 -8.88 -11.21
CA VAL A 47 -1.68 -9.00 -10.37
C VAL A 47 -1.42 -9.92 -9.18
N GLU A 48 -1.80 -9.48 -7.99
CA GLU A 48 -1.66 -10.24 -6.75
C GLU A 48 -3.03 -10.66 -6.21
N LEU A 49 -3.19 -11.96 -5.93
CA LEU A 49 -4.36 -12.49 -5.22
C LEU A 49 -3.92 -13.01 -3.85
N SER A 50 -4.39 -12.35 -2.80
CA SER A 50 -4.03 -12.62 -1.42
C SER A 50 -5.21 -13.15 -0.62
N PHE A 51 -5.03 -14.31 0.01
CA PHE A 51 -6.02 -14.94 0.88
C PHE A 51 -5.79 -14.50 2.32
N LEU A 52 -6.57 -13.52 2.77
CA LEU A 52 -6.52 -12.99 4.14
C LEU A 52 -7.23 -13.91 5.14
N GLY A 53 -8.15 -14.74 4.65
CA GLY A 53 -8.72 -15.85 5.39
C GLY A 53 -9.37 -16.89 4.47
N THR A 54 -9.34 -18.14 4.92
CA THR A 54 -9.71 -19.35 4.16
C THR A 54 -10.55 -20.33 4.99
N GLY A 55 -11.00 -19.89 6.17
CA GLY A 55 -11.93 -20.59 7.04
C GLY A 55 -13.38 -20.33 6.64
N SER A 56 -14.29 -21.13 7.19
CA SER A 56 -15.72 -21.04 6.97
C SER A 56 -16.44 -21.00 8.31
N SER A 57 -17.58 -20.32 8.35
CA SER A 57 -18.48 -20.15 9.49
C SER A 57 -17.91 -19.36 10.68
N ALA A 58 -16.78 -19.77 11.25
CA ALA A 58 -16.21 -19.15 12.44
C ALA A 58 -14.68 -19.02 12.34
N PRO A 59 -14.07 -17.98 12.95
CA PRO A 59 -12.63 -17.86 13.04
C PRO A 59 -12.03 -19.05 13.80
N ALA A 60 -10.94 -19.63 13.26
CA ALA A 60 -10.21 -20.71 13.88
C ALA A 60 -8.75 -20.31 14.13
N LYS A 61 -8.07 -21.05 15.01
CA LYS A 61 -6.67 -20.81 15.39
C LYS A 61 -5.72 -20.62 14.20
N TYR A 62 -5.93 -21.39 13.12
CA TYR A 62 -5.04 -21.44 11.97
C TYR A 62 -5.61 -20.74 10.73
N ARG A 63 -6.91 -20.44 10.71
CA ARG A 63 -7.60 -19.87 9.55
C ARG A 63 -8.67 -18.91 10.04
N ASN A 64 -8.54 -17.66 9.64
CA ASN A 64 -9.64 -16.70 9.78
C ASN A 64 -10.75 -17.01 8.76
N VAL A 65 -11.94 -16.44 8.96
CA VAL A 65 -13.08 -16.50 8.02
C VAL A 65 -12.75 -15.90 6.64
N SER A 66 -13.64 -16.05 5.67
CA SER A 66 -13.41 -15.66 4.27
C SER A 66 -12.92 -14.20 4.14
N GLY A 67 -11.86 -14.01 3.36
CA GLY A 67 -11.37 -12.69 3.00
C GLY A 67 -10.36 -12.82 1.88
N ILE A 68 -10.71 -12.34 0.69
CA ILE A 68 -9.88 -12.46 -0.50
C ILE A 68 -9.61 -11.05 -1.04
N PHE A 69 -8.34 -10.73 -1.26
CA PHE A 69 -7.90 -9.42 -1.71
C PHE A 69 -7.21 -9.55 -3.07
N LEU A 70 -7.68 -8.76 -4.03
CA LEU A 70 -7.11 -8.68 -5.38
C LEU A 70 -6.46 -7.30 -5.55
N ASP A 71 -5.15 -7.27 -5.78
CA ASP A 71 -4.39 -6.04 -6.05
C ASP A 71 -3.93 -6.04 -7.51
N VAL A 72 -4.36 -5.02 -8.26
CA VAL A 72 -3.93 -4.77 -9.63
C VAL A 72 -3.13 -3.46 -9.60
N PRO A 73 -1.79 -3.49 -9.55
CA PRO A 73 -0.97 -2.34 -9.16
C PRO A 73 -1.27 -1.03 -9.90
N SER A 74 -1.65 -1.10 -11.18
CA SER A 74 -1.98 0.05 -12.04
C SER A 74 -3.47 0.42 -12.10
N ARG A 75 -4.39 -0.42 -11.60
CA ARG A 75 -5.85 -0.20 -11.67
C ARG A 75 -6.52 0.00 -10.31
N GLY A 76 -5.86 -0.41 -9.23
CA GLY A 76 -6.40 -0.39 -7.87
C GLY A 76 -6.63 -1.80 -7.34
N CYS A 77 -7.35 -1.91 -6.24
CA CYS A 77 -7.63 -3.20 -5.61
C CYS A 77 -9.10 -3.38 -5.28
N MET A 78 -9.48 -4.63 -4.98
CA MET A 78 -10.82 -4.98 -4.55
C MET A 78 -10.82 -6.13 -3.55
N PHE A 79 -11.88 -6.23 -2.76
CA PHE A 79 -12.17 -7.39 -1.93
C PHE A 79 -13.24 -8.28 -2.58
N LEU A 80 -13.03 -9.60 -2.47
CA LEU A 80 -14.03 -10.62 -2.75
C LEU A 80 -14.33 -11.32 -1.42
N ASP A 81 -15.46 -10.97 -0.81
CA ASP A 81 -15.78 -11.21 0.59
C ASP A 81 -14.79 -10.55 1.57
N ALA A 82 -15.33 -10.14 2.71
CA ALA A 82 -14.59 -9.56 3.81
C ALA A 82 -15.28 -9.91 5.13
N GLY A 83 -14.98 -11.11 5.65
CA GLY A 83 -15.38 -11.53 6.97
C GLY A 83 -14.66 -10.77 8.09
N GLU A 84 -15.02 -11.09 9.33
CA GLU A 84 -14.42 -10.49 10.52
C GLU A 84 -12.89 -10.55 10.50
N GLY A 85 -12.21 -9.50 10.96
CA GLY A 85 -10.75 -9.46 11.07
C GLY A 85 -9.98 -9.26 9.75
N THR A 86 -10.67 -9.14 8.61
CA THR A 86 -10.05 -8.94 7.28
C THR A 86 -9.09 -7.74 7.26
N PHE A 87 -9.47 -6.60 7.85
CA PHE A 87 -8.58 -5.43 7.95
C PHE A 87 -7.31 -5.72 8.79
N GLY A 88 -7.44 -6.46 9.89
CA GLY A 88 -6.29 -6.86 10.71
C GLY A 88 -5.34 -7.78 9.93
N GLN A 89 -5.88 -8.69 9.14
CA GLN A 89 -5.10 -9.58 8.28
C GLN A 89 -4.39 -8.79 7.16
N LEU A 90 -5.04 -7.78 6.57
CA LEU A 90 -4.43 -6.87 5.60
C LEU A 90 -3.22 -6.13 6.21
N ASN A 91 -3.38 -5.57 7.43
CA ASN A 91 -2.29 -4.92 8.15
C ASN A 91 -1.15 -5.88 8.47
N ARG A 92 -1.45 -7.13 8.83
CA ARG A 92 -0.42 -8.13 9.12
C ARG A 92 0.38 -8.52 7.88
N LEU A 93 -0.26 -8.55 6.71
CA LEU A 93 0.39 -8.89 5.45
C LEU A 93 1.27 -7.74 4.92
N TYR A 94 0.74 -6.51 4.88
CA TYR A 94 1.40 -5.37 4.22
C TYR A 94 2.00 -4.33 5.18
N GLY A 95 1.83 -4.51 6.50
CA GLY A 95 2.13 -3.48 7.49
C GLY A 95 1.13 -2.32 7.45
N ALA A 96 1.20 -1.44 8.46
CA ALA A 96 0.26 -0.32 8.61
C ALA A 96 0.27 0.63 7.40
N ALA A 97 1.46 1.02 6.92
CA ALA A 97 1.61 1.92 5.77
C ALA A 97 1.21 1.25 4.44
N GLY A 98 1.48 -0.05 4.28
CA GLY A 98 1.13 -0.79 3.07
C GLY A 98 -0.38 -1.07 2.97
N ALA A 99 -1.04 -1.35 4.10
CA ALA A 99 -2.49 -1.48 4.17
C ALA A 99 -3.20 -0.15 3.91
N ASP A 100 -2.67 0.95 4.45
CA ASP A 100 -3.14 2.32 4.23
C ASP A 100 -3.13 2.71 2.74
N ALA A 101 -2.00 2.47 2.07
CA ALA A 101 -1.87 2.71 0.63
C ALA A 101 -2.85 1.88 -0.21
N ARG A 102 -3.16 0.66 0.25
CA ARG A 102 -4.14 -0.25 -0.40
C ARG A 102 -5.58 0.19 -0.17
N LEU A 103 -5.95 0.61 1.04
CA LEU A 103 -7.29 1.14 1.30
C LEU A 103 -7.59 2.40 0.48
N ARG A 104 -6.61 3.31 0.31
CA ARG A 104 -6.80 4.51 -0.53
C ARG A 104 -7.06 4.19 -2.01
N ARG A 105 -6.45 3.13 -2.55
CA ARG A 105 -6.67 2.69 -3.95
C ARG A 105 -7.83 1.70 -4.11
N LEU A 106 -8.52 1.35 -3.02
CA LEU A 106 -9.62 0.38 -3.04
C LEU A 106 -10.75 0.92 -3.92
N LYS A 107 -11.14 0.11 -4.91
CA LYS A 107 -12.16 0.45 -5.90
C LYS A 107 -13.51 -0.19 -5.60
N MET A 108 -13.50 -1.39 -5.05
CA MET A 108 -14.73 -2.17 -4.84
C MET A 108 -14.61 -3.16 -3.69
N ILE A 109 -15.73 -3.43 -3.04
CA ILE A 109 -15.94 -4.64 -2.24
C ILE A 109 -17.09 -5.40 -2.87
N TRP A 110 -16.87 -6.66 -3.23
CA TRP A 110 -17.91 -7.56 -3.71
C TRP A 110 -18.18 -8.64 -2.67
N ILE A 111 -19.45 -8.80 -2.30
CA ILE A 111 -19.90 -9.78 -1.31
C ILE A 111 -20.77 -10.84 -2.00
N SER A 112 -20.37 -12.10 -1.83
CA SER A 112 -21.03 -13.25 -2.45
C SER A 112 -22.44 -13.51 -1.90
N HIS A 113 -22.59 -13.54 -0.57
CA HIS A 113 -23.84 -13.81 0.13
C HIS A 113 -23.82 -13.25 1.57
N VAL A 114 -24.94 -13.39 2.31
CA VAL A 114 -25.15 -12.70 3.59
C VAL A 114 -24.82 -13.48 4.85
N HIS A 115 -24.10 -14.60 4.73
CA HIS A 115 -23.57 -15.25 5.93
C HIS A 115 -22.46 -14.39 6.56
N ALA A 116 -22.44 -14.34 7.90
CA ALA A 116 -21.64 -13.39 8.66
C ALA A 116 -20.14 -13.51 8.37
N ASP A 117 -19.65 -14.72 8.11
CA ASP A 117 -18.27 -15.04 7.79
C ASP A 117 -17.78 -14.45 6.46
N HIS A 118 -18.66 -13.82 5.68
CA HIS A 118 -18.33 -13.18 4.40
C HIS A 118 -18.41 -11.65 4.40
N HIS A 119 -19.08 -11.00 5.36
CA HIS A 119 -19.34 -9.55 5.26
C HIS A 119 -19.18 -8.73 6.55
N VAL A 120 -19.01 -9.37 7.71
CA VAL A 120 -18.93 -8.65 8.99
C VAL A 120 -17.69 -7.73 9.09
N GLY A 121 -16.66 -7.94 8.25
CA GLY A 121 -15.50 -7.04 8.17
C GLY A 121 -15.71 -5.78 7.32
N VAL A 122 -16.79 -5.71 6.53
CA VAL A 122 -17.04 -4.60 5.58
C VAL A 122 -17.16 -3.23 6.28
N PRO A 123 -17.92 -3.06 7.38
CA PRO A 123 -18.01 -1.77 8.06
C PRO A 123 -16.66 -1.22 8.50
N THR A 124 -15.79 -2.09 9.03
CA THR A 124 -14.42 -1.70 9.45
C THR A 124 -13.60 -1.24 8.26
N LEU A 125 -13.62 -1.96 7.12
CA LEU A 125 -12.88 -1.55 5.93
C LEU A 125 -13.35 -0.19 5.39
N LEU A 126 -14.67 0.05 5.39
CA LEU A 126 -15.25 1.32 4.94
C LEU A 126 -14.88 2.49 5.88
N ALA A 127 -14.98 2.28 7.19
CA ALA A 127 -14.63 3.27 8.20
C ALA A 127 -13.13 3.62 8.14
N GLU A 128 -12.27 2.61 8.09
CA GLU A 128 -10.81 2.81 7.97
C GLU A 128 -10.46 3.53 6.68
N ARG A 129 -10.98 3.10 5.52
CA ARG A 129 -10.74 3.80 4.25
C ARG A 129 -11.14 5.27 4.35
N ARG A 130 -12.32 5.57 4.88
CA ARG A 130 -12.80 6.95 5.07
C ARG A 130 -11.85 7.75 5.95
N ALA A 131 -11.47 7.21 7.11
CA ALA A 131 -10.55 7.87 8.04
C ALA A 131 -9.19 8.17 7.40
N ARG A 132 -8.64 7.24 6.62
CA ARG A 132 -7.35 7.43 5.93
C ARG A 132 -7.41 8.44 4.80
N MET A 133 -8.52 8.52 4.08
CA MET A 133 -8.70 9.55 3.04
C MET A 133 -8.79 10.95 3.65
N ILE A 134 -9.53 11.10 4.76
CA ILE A 134 -9.60 12.35 5.51
C ILE A 134 -8.23 12.75 6.07
N ALA A 135 -7.51 11.80 6.67
CA ALA A 135 -6.16 12.05 7.18
C ALA A 135 -5.16 12.45 6.07
N SER A 136 -5.42 12.08 4.81
CA SER A 136 -4.65 12.52 3.65
C SER A 136 -5.10 13.86 3.05
N GLY A 137 -6.02 14.58 3.71
CA GLY A 137 -6.51 15.89 3.27
C GLY A 137 -7.74 15.86 2.36
N ILE A 138 -8.37 14.71 2.15
CA ILE A 138 -9.60 14.59 1.36
C ILE A 138 -10.80 14.81 2.28
N GLU A 139 -11.32 16.03 2.34
CA GLU A 139 -12.43 16.41 3.22
C GLU A 139 -13.71 15.57 2.98
N ASN A 140 -14.01 15.33 1.70
CA ASN A 140 -15.16 14.53 1.26
C ASN A 140 -14.70 13.32 0.44
N PRO A 141 -14.36 12.19 1.10
CA PRO A 141 -13.94 10.99 0.40
C PRO A 141 -15.01 10.52 -0.59
N PRO A 142 -14.64 10.10 -1.82
CA PRO A 142 -15.59 9.52 -2.74
C PRO A 142 -16.11 8.17 -2.20
N PRO A 143 -17.41 7.88 -2.38
CA PRO A 143 -18.01 6.64 -1.91
C PRO A 143 -17.34 5.43 -2.56
N LEU A 144 -17.06 4.40 -1.75
CA LEU A 144 -16.59 3.13 -2.27
C LEU A 144 -17.76 2.31 -2.83
N VAL A 145 -17.59 1.69 -4.00
CA VAL A 145 -18.62 0.79 -4.54
C VAL A 145 -18.65 -0.50 -3.73
N VAL A 146 -19.83 -0.85 -3.20
CA VAL A 146 -20.09 -2.11 -2.52
C VAL A 146 -21.15 -2.87 -3.29
N VAL A 147 -20.79 -4.03 -3.83
CA VAL A 147 -21.69 -4.90 -4.59
C VAL A 147 -22.07 -6.10 -3.71
N GLY A 148 -23.35 -6.42 -3.59
CA GLY A 148 -23.77 -7.61 -2.84
C GLY A 148 -25.26 -7.86 -2.83
N PRO A 149 -25.73 -8.88 -2.09
CA PRO A 149 -27.15 -9.18 -1.97
C PRO A 149 -27.92 -8.04 -1.28
N PRO A 150 -29.19 -7.76 -1.63
CA PRO A 150 -29.97 -6.67 -1.03
C PRO A 150 -30.05 -6.67 0.50
N ALA A 151 -29.96 -7.84 1.13
CA ALA A 151 -29.93 -7.96 2.59
C ALA A 151 -28.66 -7.36 3.23
N LEU A 152 -27.53 -7.33 2.52
CA LEU A 152 -26.30 -6.65 2.98
C LEU A 152 -26.54 -5.14 3.16
N ARG A 153 -27.33 -4.51 2.28
CA ARG A 153 -27.64 -3.07 2.39
C ARG A 153 -28.31 -2.73 3.72
N ARG A 154 -29.22 -3.59 4.20
CA ARG A 154 -29.89 -3.40 5.51
C ARG A 154 -28.89 -3.47 6.66
N TYR A 155 -27.91 -4.38 6.58
CA TYR A 155 -26.83 -4.48 7.55
C TYR A 155 -25.95 -3.22 7.56
N LEU A 156 -25.53 -2.72 6.40
CA LEU A 156 -24.71 -1.51 6.31
C LEU A 156 -25.45 -0.25 6.80
N LEU A 157 -26.74 -0.09 6.45
CA LEU A 157 -27.59 1.00 6.95
C LEU A 157 -27.72 0.99 8.48
N ALA A 158 -27.72 -0.18 9.11
CA ALA A 158 -27.75 -0.27 10.57
C ALA A 158 -26.43 0.24 11.18
N TYR A 159 -25.28 -0.09 10.58
CA TYR A 159 -23.99 0.42 11.03
C TYR A 159 -23.82 1.93 10.78
N GLU A 160 -24.42 2.47 9.71
CA GLU A 160 -24.37 3.91 9.41
C GLU A 160 -25.01 4.78 10.50
N GLN A 161 -25.94 4.23 11.29
CA GLN A 161 -26.52 4.93 12.44
C GLN A 161 -25.49 5.15 13.56
N VAL A 162 -24.40 4.38 13.57
CA VAL A 162 -23.35 4.44 14.60
C VAL A 162 -22.11 5.15 14.09
N GLN A 163 -21.75 4.97 12.82
CA GLN A 163 -20.57 5.60 12.22
C GLN A 163 -20.74 5.83 10.71
N PRO A 164 -20.15 6.89 10.13
CA PRO A 164 -20.26 7.15 8.70
C PRO A 164 -19.48 6.12 7.87
N LEU A 165 -20.19 5.34 7.07
CA LEU A 165 -19.62 4.39 6.12
C LEU A 165 -19.75 5.02 4.71
N CYS A 166 -18.65 5.52 4.16
CA CYS A 166 -18.68 6.21 2.86
C CYS A 166 -18.75 5.20 1.69
N TYR A 167 -19.97 4.78 1.29
CA TYR A 167 -20.17 3.80 0.22
C TYR A 167 -21.32 4.13 -0.74
N HIS A 168 -21.27 3.51 -1.92
CA HIS A 168 -22.38 3.44 -2.87
C HIS A 168 -22.72 1.96 -3.08
N PHE A 169 -23.94 1.56 -2.74
CA PHE A 169 -24.36 0.16 -2.80
C PHE A 169 -25.01 -0.17 -4.13
N VAL A 170 -24.58 -1.28 -4.74
CA VAL A 170 -25.17 -1.85 -5.96
C VAL A 170 -25.65 -3.26 -5.65
N ALA A 171 -26.92 -3.55 -5.90
CA ALA A 171 -27.42 -4.90 -5.65
C ALA A 171 -26.89 -5.88 -6.70
N CYS A 172 -26.52 -7.09 -6.29
CA CYS A 172 -25.92 -8.08 -7.19
C CYS A 172 -26.82 -8.50 -8.38
N HIS A 173 -28.14 -8.34 -8.27
CA HIS A 173 -29.06 -8.60 -9.38
C HIS A 173 -29.12 -7.46 -10.41
N GLU A 174 -28.57 -6.29 -10.10
CA GLU A 174 -28.49 -5.14 -11.00
C GLU A 174 -27.28 -5.25 -11.96
N VAL A 175 -26.25 -6.02 -11.59
CA VAL A 175 -25.04 -6.24 -12.39
C VAL A 175 -25.13 -7.46 -13.32
N ARG A 176 -26.35 -7.91 -13.63
CA ARG A 176 -26.56 -9.01 -14.59
C ARG A 176 -26.26 -8.55 -16.02
N GLU A 177 -25.81 -9.47 -16.86
CA GLU A 177 -25.44 -9.20 -18.26
C GLU A 177 -26.57 -8.53 -19.04
N ASP A 178 -27.83 -8.93 -18.84
CA ASP A 178 -29.01 -8.33 -19.49
C ASP A 178 -29.22 -6.86 -19.08
N ARG A 179 -28.89 -6.52 -17.84
CA ARG A 179 -28.99 -5.15 -17.30
C ARG A 179 -27.78 -4.31 -17.67
N TRP A 180 -26.60 -4.92 -17.73
CA TRP A 180 -25.37 -4.27 -18.19
C TRP A 180 -25.43 -3.94 -19.67
N ALA A 181 -25.92 -4.88 -20.50
CA ALA A 181 -26.11 -4.67 -21.93
C ALA A 181 -27.18 -3.59 -22.21
N ALA A 182 -28.29 -3.58 -21.46
CA ALA A 182 -29.29 -2.53 -21.56
C ALA A 182 -28.72 -1.16 -21.16
N ALA A 183 -28.00 -1.08 -20.03
CA ALA A 183 -27.35 0.15 -19.59
C ALA A 183 -26.27 0.64 -20.57
N ALA A 184 -25.52 -0.28 -21.21
CA ALA A 184 -24.55 0.04 -22.25
C ALA A 184 -25.20 0.45 -23.58
N ALA A 185 -26.42 0.01 -23.86
CA ALA A 185 -27.20 0.42 -25.03
C ALA A 185 -27.86 1.80 -24.81
N ASP A 186 -28.27 2.10 -23.58
CA ASP A 186 -28.83 3.40 -23.19
C ASP A 186 -27.72 4.46 -22.97
N ALA A 187 -26.50 4.01 -22.65
CA ALA A 187 -25.32 4.83 -22.64
C ALA A 187 -24.81 5.00 -24.08
N GLU A 188 -25.35 5.99 -24.80
CA GLU A 188 -24.66 6.58 -25.95
C GLU A 188 -23.17 6.72 -25.58
N PRO A 189 -22.22 6.18 -26.37
CA PRO A 189 -20.79 6.29 -26.09
C PRO A 189 -20.37 7.74 -26.30
N SER A 190 -20.75 8.59 -25.37
CA SER A 190 -20.14 9.87 -25.16
C SER A 190 -18.77 9.54 -24.58
N PRO A 191 -17.65 10.01 -25.17
CA PRO A 191 -16.38 9.97 -24.48
C PRO A 191 -16.58 10.57 -23.08
N PRO A 192 -15.86 10.10 -22.04
CA PRO A 192 -15.96 10.70 -20.72
C PRO A 192 -15.93 12.21 -20.93
N ARG A 193 -16.96 12.93 -20.48
CA ARG A 193 -16.94 14.39 -20.45
C ARG A 193 -15.92 14.77 -19.39
N GLU A 194 -14.65 14.60 -19.73
CA GLU A 194 -13.54 15.18 -19.02
C GLU A 194 -13.77 16.69 -19.14
N SER A 195 -13.99 17.34 -18.00
CA SER A 195 -14.06 18.79 -18.00
C SER A 195 -12.74 19.33 -18.53
N GLU A 196 -12.77 20.50 -19.16
CA GLU A 196 -11.54 21.14 -19.65
C GLU A 196 -10.53 21.33 -18.50
N GLU A 197 -11.04 21.50 -17.27
CA GLU A 197 -10.27 21.56 -16.03
C GLU A 197 -9.62 20.21 -15.67
N ASP A 198 -10.36 19.10 -15.74
CA ASP A 198 -9.81 17.75 -15.45
C ASP A 198 -8.71 17.37 -16.44
N ARG A 199 -8.90 17.70 -17.72
CA ARG A 199 -7.89 17.45 -18.78
C ARG A 199 -6.63 18.25 -18.50
N GLN A 200 -6.80 19.53 -18.16
CA GLN A 200 -5.68 20.42 -17.84
C GLN A 200 -4.93 19.92 -16.60
N GLN A 201 -5.63 19.52 -15.54
CA GLN A 201 -5.02 18.98 -14.32
C GLN A 201 -4.23 17.69 -14.58
N ARG A 202 -4.73 16.81 -15.45
CA ARG A 202 -4.01 15.58 -15.82
C ARG A 202 -2.75 15.91 -16.62
N GLU A 203 -2.84 16.79 -17.61
CA GLU A 203 -1.70 17.23 -18.42
C GLU A 203 -0.62 17.93 -17.55
N ASP A 204 -1.04 18.76 -16.59
CA ASP A 204 -0.14 19.43 -15.65
C ASP A 204 0.53 18.42 -14.69
N LEU A 205 -0.22 17.42 -14.21
CA LEU A 205 0.32 16.35 -13.37
C LEU A 205 1.31 15.48 -14.15
N GLU A 206 0.99 15.10 -15.39
CA GLU A 206 1.88 14.33 -16.26
C GLU A 206 3.17 15.10 -16.56
N ARG A 207 3.08 16.41 -16.81
CA ARG A 207 4.24 17.28 -17.00
C ARG A 207 5.10 17.36 -15.75
N SER A 208 4.50 17.59 -14.58
CA SER A 208 5.21 17.63 -13.29
C SER A 208 5.88 16.29 -12.97
N GLN A 209 5.21 15.17 -13.24
CA GLN A 209 5.80 13.83 -13.07
C GLN A 209 6.96 13.59 -14.02
N ALA A 210 6.88 14.03 -15.28
CA ALA A 210 7.95 13.92 -16.25
C ALA A 210 9.19 14.74 -15.82
N GLU A 211 8.99 15.99 -15.40
CA GLU A 211 10.04 16.87 -14.88
C GLU A 211 10.72 16.24 -13.64
N ARG A 212 9.93 15.74 -12.69
CA ARG A 212 10.46 15.07 -11.50
C ARG A 212 11.27 13.82 -11.84
N LEU A 213 10.86 13.09 -12.87
CA LEU A 213 11.56 11.89 -13.32
C LEU A 213 12.90 12.24 -14.00
N GLU A 214 12.98 13.38 -14.69
CA GLU A 214 14.25 13.90 -15.23
C GLU A 214 15.19 14.39 -14.14
N GLU A 215 14.70 15.11 -13.13
CA GLU A 215 15.48 15.50 -11.96
C GLU A 215 16.11 14.28 -11.27
N LEU A 216 15.31 13.24 -11.01
CA LEU A 216 15.78 12.02 -10.37
C LEU A 216 16.80 11.27 -11.23
N LYS A 217 16.64 11.28 -12.57
CA LYS A 217 17.64 10.71 -13.49
C LYS A 217 18.96 11.47 -13.40
N ALA A 218 18.93 12.80 -13.40
CA ALA A 218 20.11 13.65 -13.29
C ALA A 218 20.81 13.47 -11.92
N GLU A 219 20.05 13.41 -10.84
CA GLU A 219 20.58 13.17 -9.49
C GLU A 219 21.23 11.78 -9.35
N LYS A 220 20.60 10.76 -9.92
CA LYS A 220 21.14 9.40 -9.98
C LYS A 220 22.43 9.34 -10.79
N GLU A 221 22.51 10.06 -11.90
CA GLU A 221 23.73 10.13 -12.72
C GLU A 221 24.86 10.87 -12.01
N SER A 222 24.56 11.99 -11.34
CA SER A 222 25.51 12.73 -10.50
C SER A 222 26.07 11.85 -9.38
N THR A 223 25.19 11.14 -8.67
CA THR A 223 25.58 10.21 -7.60
C THR A 223 26.45 9.08 -8.13
N LYS A 224 26.11 8.52 -9.30
CA LYS A 224 26.93 7.50 -9.98
C LYS A 224 28.33 8.01 -10.32
N ARG A 225 28.46 9.26 -10.81
CA ARG A 225 29.76 9.87 -11.10
C ARG A 225 30.60 10.06 -9.83
N LYS A 226 29.98 10.53 -8.74
CA LYS A 226 30.65 10.68 -7.42
C LYS A 226 31.14 9.34 -6.88
N LEU A 227 30.31 8.30 -6.95
CA LEU A 227 30.68 6.94 -6.53
C LEU A 227 31.90 6.43 -7.31
N LEU A 228 31.89 6.61 -8.63
CA LEU A 228 32.98 6.15 -9.50
C LEU A 228 34.29 6.92 -9.26
N ALA A 229 34.20 8.20 -8.89
CA ALA A 229 35.36 8.99 -8.47
C ALA A 229 35.94 8.49 -7.15
N LEU A 230 35.09 8.21 -6.15
CA LEU A 230 35.50 7.64 -4.87
C LEU A 230 36.12 6.25 -5.03
N GLU A 231 35.59 5.41 -5.92
CA GLU A 231 36.17 4.10 -6.23
C GLU A 231 37.57 4.21 -6.84
N LYS A 232 37.79 5.16 -7.76
CA LYS A 232 39.12 5.44 -8.32
C LYS A 232 40.10 5.93 -7.25
N GLU A 233 39.67 6.84 -6.38
CA GLU A 233 40.52 7.36 -5.30
C GLU A 233 40.89 6.26 -4.29
N LYS A 234 39.92 5.40 -3.95
CA LYS A 234 40.15 4.21 -3.11
C LYS A 234 41.11 3.21 -3.76
N ALA A 235 41.07 3.04 -5.08
CA ALA A 235 42.00 2.20 -5.81
C ALA A 235 43.43 2.75 -5.77
N ILE A 236 43.61 4.06 -5.99
CA ILE A 236 44.92 4.74 -5.90
C ILE A 236 45.48 4.62 -4.47
N LEU A 237 44.65 4.84 -3.45
CA LEU A 237 45.07 4.68 -2.05
C LEU A 237 45.46 3.23 -1.74
N ARG A 238 44.72 2.24 -2.25
CA ARG A 238 45.09 0.83 -2.13
C ARG A 238 46.45 0.53 -2.76
N GLU A 239 46.72 1.09 -3.94
CA GLU A 239 48.00 0.89 -4.64
C GLU A 239 49.16 1.53 -3.85
N LYS A 240 48.98 2.76 -3.35
CA LYS A 240 49.96 3.45 -2.48
C LYS A 240 50.21 2.71 -1.16
N LEU A 241 49.18 2.14 -0.56
CA LEU A 241 49.28 1.32 0.66
C LEU A 241 49.89 -0.06 0.39
N SER A 242 49.86 -0.57 -0.86
CA SER A 242 50.40 -1.89 -1.22
C SER A 242 51.92 -1.94 -1.42
N GLY A 243 52.60 -0.78 -1.46
CA GLY A 243 54.06 -0.70 -1.33
C GLY A 243 54.89 -1.55 -2.30
N LYS A 244 54.42 -1.79 -3.53
CA LYS A 244 55.17 -2.60 -4.52
C LYS A 244 56.08 -1.69 -5.36
N PRO A 245 57.41 -1.91 -5.39
CA PRO A 245 58.33 -1.08 -6.17
C PRO A 245 58.11 -1.28 -7.69
N PRO A 246 58.39 -0.27 -8.53
CA PRO A 246 58.21 -0.37 -9.98
C PRO A 246 59.12 -1.45 -10.57
N ALA A 247 58.56 -2.29 -11.44
CA ALA A 247 59.31 -3.32 -12.16
C ALA A 247 60.38 -2.66 -13.05
N ALA A 248 61.63 -3.10 -12.90
CA ALA A 248 62.78 -2.62 -13.67
C ALA A 248 62.63 -2.98 -15.17
N PRO A 249 63.14 -2.15 -16.09
CA PRO A 249 63.05 -2.41 -17.53
C PRO A 249 63.92 -3.61 -17.92
N GLU A 250 63.33 -4.51 -18.69
CA GLU A 250 63.96 -5.73 -19.21
C GLU A 250 65.12 -5.37 -20.14
N ARG A 251 66.36 -5.68 -19.72
CA ARG A 251 67.54 -5.57 -20.59
C ARG A 251 67.41 -6.64 -21.69
N ALA A 252 67.30 -6.18 -22.93
CA ALA A 252 67.50 -7.00 -24.11
C ALA A 252 68.86 -7.72 -24.03
N ALA A 253 68.81 -9.05 -23.87
CA ALA A 253 69.98 -9.90 -24.03
C ALA A 253 70.27 -10.04 -25.51
N ALA A 254 71.34 -9.38 -25.95
CA ALA A 254 72.05 -9.72 -27.18
C ALA A 254 72.90 -10.97 -26.93
N ALA A 255 72.75 -12.01 -27.75
CA ALA A 255 73.82 -12.96 -28.04
C ALA A 255 73.48 -13.78 -29.31
N ALA A 256 74.37 -13.61 -30.31
CA ALA A 256 74.86 -14.54 -31.33
C ALA A 256 73.89 -15.53 -32.00
#